data_AF-A0A445F3J1-F1
#
_entry.id   AF-A0A445F3J1-F1
#
_cell.length_a   1.000
_cell.length_b   1.000
_cell.length_c   1.000
_cell.angle_alpha   90.00
_cell.angle_beta   90.00
_cell.angle_gamma   90.00
#
_symmetry.space_group_name_H-M   'P 1'
#
loop_
_entity.id
_entity.type
_entity.pdbx_description
1 polymer ?
#
loop_
_entity_poly.entity_id
_entity_poly.type
_entity_poly.pdbx_seq_one_letter_code
_entity_poly.pdbx_strand_id
1 'polypeptide(L)'
;MVVLAASIVSKSGKVLVSRQFVDMTRIRIEGLLAAFPKLVGTGKQHTYVETENVRYVYQPIEALYLLLVTNKNSNILEDLETLRLLSKLVPEYSYSLDEEGICKHAFELIFAFDEVISLGHKENVTVAQVKQYCEMESHEEKLHKLVLQSKINETKDVMKRKASEIDKSKIEKNRGDKGGFGPLQSMGSGRIENSFSDLSISSSGTGFGSGSGFGLTSDVDSFATKSKGRPTSSATAPPKGLGMKLGKSQRTNQFLESLKAEGEVILEDVQPKLSQSRVSAPPPTDPITLTVEEKLNVTLKRDGGVSNFDVQGTLSLQILNQEDGHIQVQVQTGDNQAVSFKTHPNMNKELFANDYILGLKDPNRPFPTGQASDAAGVGLLKWRMQSTDESMVPLTINCWPSSSGNETYVSIEYEASSMFDLQNVVISVPLPALREAPSVRQIDGEWRCGLHFPSS
;
A
#
# COMPACT_ATOMS: atom_id res chain seq x y z
N MET A 1 -23.10 -12.99 7.57
CA MET A 1 -21.72 -12.68 7.19
C MET A 1 -21.72 -11.25 6.69
N VAL A 2 -21.39 -10.29 7.56
CA VAL A 2 -21.45 -8.87 7.20
C VAL A 2 -20.38 -8.11 8.00
N VAL A 3 -19.42 -7.53 7.29
CA VAL A 3 -18.53 -6.48 7.80
C VAL A 3 -19.33 -5.19 7.87
N LEU A 4 -19.42 -4.60 9.07
CA LEU A 4 -20.19 -3.38 9.30
C LEU A 4 -19.40 -2.14 8.89
N ALA A 5 -18.13 -2.09 9.30
CA ALA A 5 -17.24 -0.97 9.01
C ALA A 5 -15.77 -1.40 8.99
N ALA A 6 -14.95 -0.70 8.19
CA ALA A 6 -13.50 -0.75 8.23
C ALA A 6 -12.98 0.64 8.66
N SER A 7 -12.09 0.68 9.65
CA SER A 7 -11.58 1.93 10.19
C SER A 7 -10.09 1.87 10.50
N ILE A 8 -9.43 3.03 10.42
CA ILE A 8 -8.06 3.24 10.86
C ILE A 8 -8.11 4.21 12.03
N VAL A 9 -7.56 3.82 13.16
CA VAL A 9 -7.63 4.55 14.43
C VAL A 9 -6.24 4.62 15.03
N SER A 10 -5.87 5.76 15.62
CA SER A 10 -4.62 5.87 16.35
C SER A 10 -4.64 5.02 17.62
N LYS A 11 -3.45 4.72 18.19
CA LYS A 11 -3.35 4.09 19.52
C LYS A 11 -3.97 4.93 20.65
N SER A 12 -4.11 6.24 20.46
CA SER A 12 -4.82 7.13 21.39
C SER A 12 -6.35 7.08 21.25
N GLY A 13 -6.88 6.34 20.28
CA GLY A 13 -8.31 6.19 20.05
C GLY A 13 -8.93 7.24 19.13
N LYS A 14 -8.11 8.06 18.47
CA LYS A 14 -8.57 9.04 17.49
C LYS A 14 -8.86 8.33 16.17
N VAL A 15 -10.09 8.44 15.68
CA VAL A 15 -10.50 7.87 14.39
C VAL A 15 -9.93 8.74 13.27
N LEU A 16 -9.12 8.13 12.38
CA LEU A 16 -8.54 8.82 11.23
C LEU A 16 -9.42 8.65 10.00
N VAL A 17 -9.78 7.41 9.69
CA VAL A 17 -10.64 7.05 8.56
C VAL A 17 -11.61 5.98 9.02
N SER A 18 -12.86 6.06 8.58
CA SER A 18 -13.84 5.00 8.81
C SER A 18 -14.81 4.93 7.65
N ARG A 19 -14.86 3.77 7.00
CA ARG A 19 -15.81 3.44 5.95
C ARG A 19 -16.86 2.47 6.49
N GLN A 20 -18.13 2.83 6.38
CA GLN A 20 -19.26 1.98 6.76
C GLN A 20 -19.86 1.33 5.52
N PHE A 21 -20.09 0.02 5.57
CA PHE A 21 -20.66 -0.76 4.47
C PHE A 21 -22.13 -1.13 4.70
N VAL A 22 -22.62 -0.88 5.91
CA VAL A 22 -24.01 -1.09 6.31
C VAL A 22 -24.52 0.21 6.90
N ASP A 23 -25.80 0.50 6.69
CA ASP A 23 -26.44 1.67 7.25
C ASP A 23 -26.34 1.66 8.79
N MET A 24 -25.75 2.72 9.32
CA MET A 24 -25.44 2.87 10.73
C MET A 24 -25.49 4.35 11.09
N THR A 25 -26.14 4.67 12.21
CA THR A 25 -26.15 6.03 12.73
C THR A 25 -24.76 6.46 13.15
N ARG A 26 -24.43 7.74 12.91
CA ARG A 26 -23.15 8.34 13.29
C ARG A 26 -22.79 8.11 14.76
N ILE A 27 -23.79 8.27 15.65
CA ILE A 27 -23.63 8.09 17.10
C ILE A 27 -23.20 6.65 17.42
N ARG A 28 -23.74 5.67 16.70
CA ARG A 28 -23.41 4.26 16.92
C ARG A 28 -21.97 3.96 16.52
N ILE A 29 -21.53 4.38 15.32
CA ILE A 29 -20.15 4.11 14.88
C ILE A 29 -19.13 4.84 15.75
N GLU A 30 -19.36 6.10 16.08
CA GLU A 30 -18.47 6.87 16.97
C GLU A 30 -18.39 6.22 18.37
N GLY A 31 -19.51 5.74 18.91
CA GLY A 31 -19.54 5.02 20.18
C GLY A 31 -18.77 3.69 20.16
N LEU A 32 -18.89 2.91 19.09
CA LEU A 32 -18.15 1.65 18.91
C LEU A 32 -16.63 1.91 18.82
N LEU A 33 -16.21 2.89 18.00
CA LEU A 33 -14.80 3.23 17.82
C LEU A 33 -14.18 3.87 19.06
N ALA A 34 -14.92 4.69 19.80
CA ALA A 34 -14.44 5.31 21.05
C ALA A 34 -14.27 4.29 22.20
N ALA A 35 -15.03 3.19 22.18
CA ALA A 35 -14.91 2.12 23.16
C ALA A 35 -13.71 1.21 22.88
N PHE A 36 -13.33 1.02 21.62
CA PHE A 36 -12.30 0.08 21.18
C PHE A 36 -10.96 0.18 21.93
N PRO A 37 -10.34 1.36 22.13
CA PRO A 37 -9.06 1.47 22.84
C PRO A 37 -9.10 0.95 24.28
N LYS A 38 -10.26 1.02 24.94
CA LYS A 38 -10.45 0.50 26.31
C LYS A 38 -10.56 -1.02 26.36
N LEU A 39 -10.92 -1.64 25.23
CA LEU A 39 -11.10 -3.07 25.08
C LEU A 39 -9.78 -3.78 24.73
N VAL A 40 -8.89 -3.09 24.01
CA VAL A 40 -7.54 -3.57 23.68
C VAL A 40 -6.63 -3.36 24.89
N GLY A 41 -6.65 -4.31 25.83
CA GLY A 41 -5.78 -4.27 27.00
C GLY A 41 -4.29 -4.35 26.63
N THR A 42 -3.44 -3.62 27.35
CA THR A 42 -1.99 -3.72 27.24
C THR A 42 -1.53 -5.14 27.58
N GLY A 43 -0.89 -5.82 26.62
CA GLY A 43 -0.23 -7.11 26.85
C GLY A 43 -0.97 -8.37 26.38
N LYS A 44 -2.15 -8.26 25.74
CA LYS A 44 -2.82 -9.41 25.09
C LYS A 44 -2.74 -9.29 23.57
N GLN A 45 -2.03 -10.22 22.92
CA GLN A 45 -2.00 -10.34 21.46
C GLN A 45 -3.24 -11.09 20.93
N HIS A 46 -4.44 -10.58 21.21
CA HIS A 46 -5.63 -11.06 20.52
C HIS A 46 -5.77 -10.31 19.18
N THR A 47 -6.06 -11.04 18.11
CA THR A 47 -6.34 -10.47 16.77
C THR A 47 -7.80 -10.08 16.60
N TYR A 48 -8.64 -10.32 17.62
CA TYR A 48 -10.02 -9.90 17.69
C TYR A 48 -10.48 -9.75 19.14
N VAL A 49 -11.49 -8.91 19.36
CA VAL A 49 -12.18 -8.73 20.64
C VAL A 49 -13.68 -8.81 20.40
N GLU A 50 -14.37 -9.63 21.19
CA GLU A 50 -15.83 -9.73 21.15
C GLU A 50 -16.46 -8.91 22.26
N THR A 51 -17.48 -8.14 21.89
CA THR A 51 -18.38 -7.46 22.85
C THR A 51 -19.76 -8.10 22.79
N GLU A 52 -20.73 -7.53 23.49
CA GLU A 52 -22.12 -8.02 23.46
C GLU A 52 -22.72 -7.96 22.05
N ASN A 53 -22.48 -6.87 21.32
CA ASN A 53 -23.18 -6.56 20.07
C ASN A 53 -22.34 -6.75 18.80
N VAL A 54 -21.01 -6.59 18.88
CA VAL A 54 -20.11 -6.65 17.71
C VAL A 54 -18.80 -7.35 18.06
N ARG A 55 -18.14 -7.86 17.03
CA ARG A 55 -16.75 -8.34 17.07
C ARG A 55 -15.85 -7.29 16.41
N TYR A 56 -14.77 -6.94 17.07
CA TYR A 56 -13.70 -6.12 16.50
C TYR A 56 -12.59 -7.06 16.05
N VAL A 57 -12.23 -7.06 14.78
CA VAL A 57 -11.06 -7.77 14.27
C VAL A 57 -10.03 -6.71 13.92
N TYR A 58 -8.82 -6.78 14.46
CA TYR A 58 -7.87 -5.69 14.30
C TYR A 58 -6.43 -6.18 14.17
N GLN A 59 -5.62 -5.34 13.52
CA GLN A 59 -4.20 -5.56 13.33
C GLN A 59 -3.46 -4.23 13.56
N PRO A 60 -2.39 -4.22 14.38
CA PRO A 60 -1.55 -3.04 14.51
C PRO A 60 -0.78 -2.80 13.20
N ILE A 61 -0.76 -1.54 12.75
CA ILE A 61 0.05 -1.04 11.64
C ILE A 61 0.86 0.13 12.20
N GLU A 62 2.12 -0.12 12.55
CA GLU A 62 3.01 0.86 13.21
C GLU A 62 2.38 1.51 14.47
N ALA A 63 2.09 2.82 14.40
CA ALA A 63 1.47 3.61 15.47
C ALA A 63 -0.08 3.62 15.42
N LEU A 64 -0.67 2.91 14.47
CA LEU A 64 -2.11 2.88 14.19
C LEU A 64 -2.68 1.47 14.38
N TYR A 65 -4.00 1.40 14.46
CA TYR A 65 -4.79 0.17 14.40
C TYR A 65 -5.67 0.20 13.16
N LEU A 66 -5.53 -0.82 12.32
CA LEU A 66 -6.54 -1.14 11.30
C LEU A 66 -7.55 -2.09 11.95
N LEU A 67 -8.82 -1.70 11.91
CA LEU A 67 -9.90 -2.47 12.53
C LEU A 67 -11.05 -2.72 11.56
N LEU A 68 -11.66 -3.88 11.69
CA LEU A 68 -12.93 -4.26 11.12
C LEU A 68 -13.94 -4.44 12.26
N VAL A 69 -15.10 -3.80 12.14
CA VAL A 69 -16.25 -4.06 13.01
C VAL A 69 -17.16 -5.03 12.29
N THR A 70 -17.37 -6.22 12.84
CA THR A 70 -18.17 -7.29 12.24
C THR A 70 -19.23 -7.79 13.21
N ASN A 71 -20.23 -8.51 12.70
CA ASN A 71 -21.24 -9.16 13.52
C ASN A 71 -20.67 -10.45 14.15
N LYS A 72 -21.12 -10.86 15.34
CA LYS A 72 -20.62 -12.08 16.01
C LYS A 72 -20.88 -13.36 15.20
N ASN A 73 -21.91 -13.34 14.36
CA ASN A 73 -22.28 -14.42 13.45
C ASN A 73 -21.48 -14.41 12.13
N SER A 74 -20.52 -13.49 11.93
CA SER A 74 -19.64 -13.52 10.76
C SER A 74 -18.60 -14.62 10.88
N ASN A 75 -18.12 -15.08 9.72
CA ASN A 75 -17.00 -16.01 9.66
C ASN A 75 -15.70 -15.26 9.97
N ILE A 76 -15.14 -15.52 11.14
CA ILE A 76 -13.92 -14.85 11.60
C ILE A 76 -12.70 -15.12 10.71
N LEU A 77 -12.63 -16.29 10.06
CA LEU A 77 -11.50 -16.62 9.19
C LEU A 77 -11.49 -15.72 7.96
N GLU A 78 -12.67 -15.43 7.44
CA GLU A 78 -12.86 -14.55 6.29
C GLU A 78 -12.68 -13.08 6.66
N ASP A 79 -13.18 -12.66 7.82
CA ASP A 79 -12.92 -11.31 8.35
C ASP A 79 -11.41 -11.06 8.53
N LEU A 80 -10.66 -12.06 9.03
CA LEU A 80 -9.20 -11.99 9.15
C LEU A 80 -8.50 -11.95 7.80
N GLU A 81 -9.03 -12.64 6.79
CA GLU A 81 -8.48 -12.59 5.43
C GLU A 81 -8.71 -11.21 4.79
N THR A 82 -9.91 -10.66 4.94
CA THR A 82 -10.25 -9.29 4.53
C THR A 82 -9.33 -8.28 5.20
N LEU A 83 -9.13 -8.38 6.53
CA LEU A 83 -8.22 -7.50 7.27
C LEU A 83 -6.78 -7.59 6.76
N ARG A 84 -6.30 -8.80 6.46
CA ARG A 84 -4.95 -9.00 5.89
C ARG A 84 -4.82 -8.37 4.51
N LEU A 85 -5.85 -8.43 3.67
CA LEU A 85 -5.84 -7.80 2.35
C LEU A 85 -5.81 -6.26 2.50
N LEU A 86 -6.66 -5.70 3.37
CA LEU A 86 -6.65 -4.27 3.66
C LEU A 86 -5.32 -3.80 4.25
N SER A 87 -4.70 -4.57 5.14
CA SER A 87 -3.38 -4.26 5.71
C SER A 87 -2.27 -4.20 4.66
N LYS A 88 -2.42 -4.92 3.53
CA LYS A 88 -1.48 -4.83 2.40
C LYS A 88 -1.79 -3.66 1.47
N LEU A 89 -3.06 -3.24 1.39
CA LEU A 89 -3.48 -2.10 0.55
C LEU A 89 -3.10 -0.76 1.18
N VAL A 90 -3.18 -0.61 2.51
CA VAL A 90 -2.91 0.68 3.16
C VAL A 90 -1.52 1.26 2.81
N PRO A 91 -0.41 0.48 2.86
CA PRO A 91 0.91 0.98 2.46
C PRO A 91 1.07 1.30 0.96
N GLU A 92 0.23 0.72 0.09
CA GLU A 92 0.28 0.98 -1.36
C GLU A 92 -0.25 2.38 -1.71
N TYR A 93 -1.24 2.86 -0.95
CA TYR A 93 -1.84 4.18 -1.16
C TYR A 93 -1.25 5.26 -0.23
N SER A 94 -0.78 4.89 0.96
CA SER A 94 -0.14 5.79 1.91
C SER A 94 1.27 5.33 2.25
N TYR A 95 2.26 6.01 1.66
CA TYR A 95 3.68 5.73 1.92
C TYR A 95 4.11 6.02 3.35
N SER A 96 3.48 7.01 4.01
CA SER A 96 3.67 7.29 5.42
C SER A 96 2.48 6.74 6.21
N LEU A 97 2.77 5.91 7.22
CA LEU A 97 1.77 5.24 8.07
C LEU A 97 1.55 6.00 9.39
N ASP A 98 1.65 7.33 9.31
CA ASP A 98 1.38 8.28 10.36
C ASP A 98 -0.03 8.89 10.26
N GLU A 99 -0.45 9.64 11.29
CA GLU A 99 -1.81 10.23 11.29
C GLU A 99 -2.02 11.18 10.10
N GLU A 100 -0.99 11.94 9.71
CA GLU A 100 -1.05 12.91 8.63
C GLU A 100 -1.10 12.23 7.25
N GLY A 101 -0.27 11.21 7.02
CA GLY A 101 -0.24 10.43 5.79
C GLY A 101 -1.58 9.77 5.46
N ILE A 102 -2.16 9.11 6.46
CA ILE A 102 -3.47 8.45 6.32
C ILE A 102 -4.58 9.47 6.07
N CYS A 103 -4.58 10.61 6.76
CA CYS A 103 -5.59 11.65 6.53
C CYS A 103 -5.48 12.25 5.12
N LYS A 104 -4.25 12.44 4.61
CA LYS A 104 -4.01 12.98 3.27
C LYS A 104 -4.53 12.07 2.16
N HIS A 105 -4.42 10.75 2.33
CA HIS A 105 -4.86 9.75 1.36
C HIS A 105 -6.18 9.05 1.75
N ALA A 106 -6.98 9.67 2.63
CA ALA A 106 -8.20 9.07 3.16
C ALA A 106 -9.22 8.67 2.07
N PHE A 107 -9.37 9.48 1.02
CA PHE A 107 -10.30 9.19 -0.08
C PHE A 107 -9.85 8.00 -0.93
N GLU A 108 -8.56 7.94 -1.27
CA GLU A 108 -7.97 6.81 -2.02
C GLU A 108 -8.13 5.50 -1.24
N LEU A 109 -7.91 5.54 0.08
CA LEU A 109 -8.11 4.39 0.97
C LEU A 109 -9.58 3.97 1.03
N ILE A 110 -10.52 4.92 1.06
CA ILE A 110 -11.96 4.61 1.03
C ILE A 110 -12.34 3.91 -0.28
N PHE A 111 -11.88 4.41 -1.42
CA PHE A 111 -12.15 3.77 -2.71
C PHE A 111 -11.54 2.37 -2.77
N ALA A 112 -10.29 2.20 -2.34
CA ALA A 112 -9.67 0.89 -2.27
C ALA A 112 -10.42 -0.08 -1.33
N PHE A 113 -11.02 0.43 -0.24
CA PHE A 113 -11.82 -0.38 0.68
C PHE A 113 -13.15 -0.80 0.06
N ASP A 114 -13.79 0.06 -0.73
CA ASP A 114 -15.04 -0.24 -1.44
C ASP A 114 -14.84 -1.32 -2.52
N GLU A 115 -13.68 -1.37 -3.17
CA GLU A 115 -13.34 -2.44 -4.13
C GLU A 115 -13.10 -3.81 -3.46
N VAL A 116 -12.77 -3.83 -2.17
CA VAL A 116 -12.54 -5.06 -1.40
C VAL A 116 -13.81 -5.53 -0.70
N ILE A 117 -14.66 -4.59 -0.25
CA ILE A 117 -15.85 -4.90 0.54
C ILE A 117 -17.06 -4.23 -0.11
N SER A 118 -17.93 -5.05 -0.67
CA SER A 118 -19.19 -4.62 -1.27
C SER A 118 -20.36 -4.94 -0.33
N LEU A 119 -21.05 -3.90 0.16
CA LEU A 119 -22.22 -4.04 1.07
C LEU A 119 -21.97 -4.95 2.29
N GLY A 120 -20.72 -4.98 2.78
CA GLY A 120 -20.29 -5.78 3.92
C GLY A 120 -19.89 -7.22 3.58
N HIS A 121 -19.87 -7.58 2.29
CA HIS A 121 -19.36 -8.85 1.79
C HIS A 121 -17.96 -8.67 1.20
N LYS A 122 -17.07 -9.62 1.48
CA LYS A 122 -15.72 -9.65 0.91
C LYS A 122 -15.79 -10.02 -0.57
N GLU A 123 -15.14 -9.23 -1.42
CA GLU A 123 -14.91 -9.56 -2.82
C GLU A 123 -13.59 -10.34 -2.98
N ASN A 124 -13.55 -11.28 -3.93
CA ASN A 124 -12.37 -12.08 -4.21
C ASN A 124 -11.43 -11.35 -5.17
N VAL A 125 -10.74 -10.33 -4.64
CA VAL A 125 -9.84 -9.46 -5.39
C VAL A 125 -8.41 -9.49 -4.85
N THR A 126 -7.45 -9.27 -5.73
CA THR A 126 -6.02 -9.12 -5.39
C THR A 126 -5.65 -7.64 -5.28
N VAL A 127 -4.54 -7.34 -4.60
CA VAL A 127 -4.03 -5.95 -4.46
C VAL A 127 -3.83 -5.28 -5.83
N ALA A 128 -3.30 -6.01 -6.81
CA ALA A 128 -3.09 -5.50 -8.16
C ALA A 128 -4.40 -5.18 -8.90
N GLN A 129 -5.43 -6.02 -8.74
CA GLN A 129 -6.75 -5.78 -9.33
C GLN A 129 -7.43 -4.56 -8.70
N VAL A 130 -7.36 -4.41 -7.38
CA VAL A 130 -7.91 -3.24 -6.68
C VAL A 130 -7.29 -1.95 -7.21
N LYS A 131 -5.96 -1.94 -7.41
CA LYS A 131 -5.28 -0.79 -8.02
C LYS A 131 -5.79 -0.47 -9.42
N GLN A 132 -5.95 -1.48 -10.27
CA GLN A 132 -6.50 -1.32 -11.61
C GLN A 132 -7.95 -0.80 -11.59
N TYR A 133 -8.77 -1.23 -10.63
CA TYR A 133 -10.15 -0.75 -10.48
C TYR A 133 -10.19 0.70 -10.01
N CYS A 134 -9.31 1.08 -9.08
CA CYS A 134 -9.15 2.46 -8.63
C CYS A 134 -8.62 3.41 -9.71
N GLU A 135 -7.93 2.92 -10.74
CA GLU A 135 -7.53 3.75 -11.91
C GLU A 135 -8.75 4.19 -12.75
N MET A 136 -9.92 3.57 -12.55
CA MET A 136 -11.19 3.87 -13.22
C MET A 136 -11.08 3.92 -14.76
N GLU A 137 -10.10 3.24 -15.35
CA GLU A 137 -9.92 3.18 -16.80
C GLU A 137 -10.86 2.15 -17.43
N SER A 138 -11.88 2.63 -18.14
CA SER A 138 -12.74 1.76 -18.94
C SER A 138 -12.12 1.48 -20.32
N HIS A 139 -11.77 0.22 -20.57
CA HIS A 139 -11.34 -0.24 -21.90
C HIS A 139 -12.41 -0.01 -22.97
N GLU A 140 -13.69 -0.17 -22.62
CA GLU A 140 -14.80 0.07 -23.54
C GLU A 140 -14.89 1.55 -23.93
N GLU A 141 -14.71 2.46 -22.98
CA GLU A 141 -14.70 3.90 -23.25
C GLU A 141 -13.52 4.28 -24.17
N LYS A 142 -12.35 3.72 -23.93
CA LYS A 142 -11.16 3.93 -24.77
C LYS A 142 -11.38 3.45 -26.20
N LEU A 143 -11.99 2.26 -26.37
CA LEU A 143 -12.34 1.71 -27.67
C LEU A 143 -13.37 2.60 -28.38
N HIS A 144 -14.41 3.04 -27.66
CA HIS A 144 -15.45 3.92 -28.19
C HIS A 144 -14.87 5.27 -28.65
N LYS A 145 -13.97 5.88 -27.88
CA LYS A 145 -13.24 7.10 -28.27
C LYS A 145 -12.44 6.89 -29.55
N LEU A 146 -11.77 5.75 -29.70
CA LEU A 146 -10.98 5.43 -30.89
C LEU A 146 -11.85 5.25 -32.14
N VAL A 147 -12.99 4.56 -32.01
CA VAL A 147 -13.97 4.42 -33.11
C VAL A 147 -14.54 5.78 -33.52
N LEU A 148 -14.90 6.62 -32.56
CA LEU A 148 -15.39 7.97 -32.83
C LEU A 148 -14.35 8.80 -33.57
N GLN A 149 -13.10 8.76 -33.12
CA GLN A 149 -11.98 9.48 -33.73
C GLN A 149 -11.68 8.98 -35.14
N SER A 150 -11.74 7.67 -35.37
CA SER A 150 -11.62 7.06 -36.70
C SER A 150 -12.72 7.58 -37.65
N LYS A 151 -13.98 7.59 -37.19
CA LYS A 151 -15.12 8.09 -37.97
C LYS A 151 -15.01 9.59 -38.30
N ILE A 152 -14.51 10.40 -37.36
CA ILE A 152 -14.24 11.82 -37.58
C ILE A 152 -13.15 12.01 -38.63
N ASN A 153 -12.06 11.24 -38.55
CA ASN A 153 -10.96 11.32 -39.51
C ASN A 153 -11.40 10.89 -40.91
N GLU A 154 -12.16 9.80 -41.02
CA GLU A 154 -12.72 9.35 -42.30
C GLU A 154 -13.64 10.41 -42.92
N THR A 155 -14.50 11.02 -42.10
CA THR A 155 -15.38 12.11 -42.55
C THR A 155 -14.57 13.33 -43.02
N LYS A 156 -13.50 13.70 -42.30
CA LYS A 156 -12.59 14.79 -42.70
C LYS A 156 -11.87 14.50 -44.01
N ASP A 157 -11.41 13.27 -44.22
CA ASP A 157 -10.72 12.87 -45.46
C ASP A 157 -11.68 12.88 -46.66
N VAL A 158 -12.91 12.41 -46.49
CA VAL A 158 -13.96 12.49 -47.52
C VAL A 158 -14.29 13.95 -47.84
N MET A 159 -14.46 14.81 -46.82
CA MET A 159 -14.69 16.24 -47.02
C MET A 159 -13.53 16.90 -47.78
N LYS A 160 -12.27 16.58 -47.44
CA LYS A 160 -11.08 17.10 -48.11
C LYS A 160 -10.98 16.64 -49.56
N ARG A 161 -11.28 15.37 -49.84
CA ARG A 161 -11.33 14.84 -51.22
C ARG A 161 -12.39 15.54 -52.05
N LYS A 162 -13.62 15.63 -51.54
CA LYS A 162 -14.72 16.34 -52.23
C LYS A 162 -14.42 17.82 -52.46
N ALA A 163 -13.84 18.51 -51.48
CA ALA A 163 -13.42 19.91 -51.63
C ALA A 163 -12.38 20.05 -52.75
N SER A 164 -11.37 19.17 -52.78
CA SER A 164 -10.34 19.17 -53.82
C SER A 164 -10.89 18.88 -55.23
N GLU A 165 -11.93 18.05 -55.33
CA GLU A 165 -12.60 17.71 -56.58
C GLU A 165 -13.48 18.86 -57.09
N ILE A 166 -14.21 19.52 -56.18
CA ILE A 166 -14.96 20.75 -56.50
C ILE A 166 -14.01 21.85 -56.98
N ASP A 167 -12.89 22.07 -56.30
CA ASP A 167 -11.92 23.09 -56.71
C ASP A 167 -11.28 22.78 -58.07
N LYS A 168 -10.91 21.52 -58.34
CA LYS A 168 -10.45 21.09 -59.67
C LYS A 168 -11.50 21.33 -60.75
N SER A 169 -12.76 20.97 -60.48
CA SER A 169 -13.87 21.17 -61.43
C SER A 169 -14.15 22.65 -61.72
N LYS A 170 -13.99 23.53 -60.72
CA LYS A 170 -14.11 24.98 -60.92
C LYS A 170 -12.96 25.53 -61.77
N ILE A 171 -11.74 25.04 -61.54
CA ILE A 171 -10.56 25.44 -62.32
C ILE A 171 -10.70 24.98 -63.78
N GLU A 172 -11.18 23.77 -64.03
CA GLU A 172 -11.43 23.26 -65.39
C GLU A 172 -12.57 24.02 -66.09
N LYS A 173 -13.66 24.32 -65.38
CA LYS A 173 -14.75 25.15 -65.92
C LYS A 173 -14.29 26.59 -66.23
N ASN A 174 -13.43 27.17 -65.41
CA ASN A 174 -12.81 28.47 -65.69
C ASN A 174 -11.73 28.42 -66.79
N ARG A 175 -11.21 27.24 -67.14
CA ARG A 175 -10.30 27.04 -68.28
C ARG A 175 -11.01 26.79 -69.60
N GLY A 176 -12.27 26.34 -69.56
CA GLY A 176 -13.11 26.11 -70.74
C GLY A 176 -13.75 27.37 -71.35
N ASP A 177 -13.76 28.49 -70.63
CA ASP A 177 -14.42 29.72 -71.07
C ASP A 177 -13.57 30.97 -70.79
N LYS A 178 -12.51 31.15 -71.59
CA LYS A 178 -11.97 32.44 -72.08
C LYS A 178 -10.56 32.28 -72.65
N GLY A 179 -10.49 32.11 -73.96
CA GLY A 179 -9.64 33.01 -74.73
C GLY A 179 -10.28 34.40 -74.70
N GLY A 180 -9.49 35.44 -74.43
CA GLY A 180 -9.88 36.83 -74.73
C GLY A 180 -9.94 37.80 -73.55
N PHE A 181 -8.94 38.69 -73.53
CA PHE A 181 -8.98 40.13 -73.20
C PHE A 181 -9.38 40.62 -71.79
N GLY A 182 -8.41 41.29 -71.13
CA GLY A 182 -8.53 42.71 -70.74
C GLY A 182 -8.97 43.05 -69.29
N PRO A 183 -8.26 43.94 -68.58
CA PRO A 183 -8.50 44.28 -67.16
C PRO A 183 -9.47 45.48 -67.01
N LEU A 184 -10.29 45.50 -65.96
CA LEU A 184 -10.92 46.74 -65.50
C LEU A 184 -11.10 46.78 -63.97
N GLN A 185 -10.72 47.94 -63.44
CA GLN A 185 -10.73 48.41 -62.07
C GLN A 185 -12.15 48.58 -61.49
N SER A 186 -12.29 48.42 -60.17
CA SER A 186 -13.00 49.34 -59.25
C SER A 186 -12.99 48.71 -57.84
N MET A 187 -12.21 49.23 -56.88
CA MET A 187 -12.68 50.13 -55.80
C MET A 187 -14.11 49.81 -55.32
N GLY A 188 -14.42 49.62 -54.03
CA GLY A 188 -13.73 49.93 -52.79
C GLY A 188 -14.79 50.33 -51.74
N SER A 189 -14.68 49.76 -50.54
CA SER A 189 -15.13 50.29 -49.22
C SER A 189 -16.54 50.88 -49.05
N GLY A 190 -17.32 50.28 -48.14
CA GLY A 190 -18.45 50.95 -47.50
C GLY A 190 -19.08 50.13 -46.36
N ARG A 191 -18.59 50.35 -45.13
CA ARG A 191 -19.24 49.94 -43.87
C ARG A 191 -20.53 50.74 -43.65
N ILE A 192 -21.54 50.15 -43.00
CA ILE A 192 -22.30 50.71 -41.85
C ILE A 192 -23.14 49.59 -41.24
N GLU A 193 -23.28 49.70 -39.92
CA GLU A 193 -23.69 48.73 -38.91
C GLU A 193 -25.04 49.14 -38.29
N ASN A 194 -25.79 48.15 -37.77
CA ASN A 194 -26.91 48.21 -36.79
C ASN A 194 -28.21 48.95 -37.19
N SER A 195 -29.40 48.66 -36.66
CA SER A 195 -30.04 47.56 -35.91
C SER A 195 -31.48 48.06 -35.61
N PHE A 196 -32.40 47.13 -35.29
CA PHE A 196 -33.75 47.30 -34.72
C PHE A 196 -34.97 47.55 -35.63
N SER A 197 -35.72 46.44 -35.80
CA SER A 197 -37.15 46.21 -35.51
C SER A 197 -38.21 47.16 -36.08
N ASP A 198 -39.11 46.61 -36.89
CA ASP A 198 -40.47 46.19 -36.50
C ASP A 198 -41.35 46.18 -37.76
N LEU A 199 -41.95 45.04 -38.10
CA LEU A 199 -43.17 44.93 -38.91
C LEU A 199 -43.60 43.46 -38.94
N SER A 200 -44.48 43.18 -38.00
CA SER A 200 -45.39 42.06 -37.95
C SER A 200 -46.18 41.92 -39.25
N ILE A 201 -46.18 40.72 -39.84
CA ILE A 201 -47.31 40.27 -40.65
C ILE A 201 -47.61 38.80 -40.33
N SER A 202 -48.87 38.59 -40.01
CA SER A 202 -49.53 37.34 -39.63
C SER A 202 -49.42 36.26 -40.70
N SER A 203 -49.06 35.04 -40.28
CA SER A 203 -49.11 33.82 -41.09
C SER A 203 -50.19 32.90 -40.54
N SER A 204 -51.29 32.79 -41.28
CA SER A 204 -52.29 31.75 -41.14
C SER A 204 -52.13 30.76 -42.30
N GLY A 205 -51.91 29.48 -41.95
CA GLY A 205 -52.53 28.36 -42.66
C GLY A 205 -51.69 27.58 -43.66
N THR A 206 -51.33 26.36 -43.25
CA THR A 206 -51.29 25.10 -44.04
C THR A 206 -50.20 24.97 -45.11
N GLY A 207 -49.46 23.86 -45.23
CA GLY A 207 -49.50 22.55 -44.59
C GLY A 207 -48.51 21.60 -45.29
N PHE A 208 -48.42 20.36 -44.76
CA PHE A 208 -47.71 19.18 -45.28
C PHE A 208 -46.17 19.16 -45.16
N GLY A 209 -45.53 18.17 -44.53
CA GLY A 209 -46.05 16.92 -43.97
C GLY A 209 -44.98 16.05 -43.31
N SER A 210 -45.47 15.22 -42.38
CA SER A 210 -45.06 13.85 -42.05
C SER A 210 -43.60 13.57 -41.66
N GLY A 211 -43.39 13.45 -40.35
CA GLY A 211 -42.31 12.67 -39.74
C GLY A 211 -42.88 11.47 -38.95
N SER A 212 -42.10 10.39 -38.89
CA SER A 212 -42.10 9.39 -37.81
C SER A 212 -40.65 9.28 -37.32
N GLY A 213 -40.27 9.35 -36.04
CA GLY A 213 -41.05 9.28 -34.81
C GLY A 213 -40.51 8.15 -33.94
N PHE A 214 -39.65 8.47 -32.96
CA PHE A 214 -39.48 7.85 -31.61
C PHE A 214 -38.22 8.46 -30.98
N GLY A 215 -38.16 8.96 -29.74
CA GLY A 215 -39.07 9.03 -28.60
C GLY A 215 -38.19 9.14 -27.35
N LEU A 216 -38.24 10.28 -26.65
CA LEU A 216 -37.63 10.49 -25.33
C LEU A 216 -38.72 10.83 -24.31
N THR A 217 -38.37 10.50 -23.07
CA THR A 217 -39.14 10.40 -21.84
C THR A 217 -39.73 11.72 -21.33
N SER A 218 -40.82 11.59 -20.58
CA SER A 218 -41.68 12.60 -19.97
C SER A 218 -41.23 13.16 -18.62
N ASP A 219 -41.68 14.39 -18.35
CA ASP A 219 -41.65 15.27 -17.15
C ASP A 219 -42.12 14.59 -15.84
N VAL A 220 -41.97 15.10 -14.60
CA VAL A 220 -42.30 16.41 -13.95
C VAL A 220 -41.53 16.40 -12.57
N ASP A 221 -41.15 17.47 -11.85
CA ASP A 221 -41.99 18.49 -11.20
C ASP A 221 -41.15 19.61 -10.52
N SER A 222 -41.79 20.77 -10.31
CA SER A 222 -41.21 22.05 -9.89
C SER A 222 -41.46 22.41 -8.41
N PHE A 223 -40.49 23.04 -7.73
CA PHE A 223 -40.75 24.16 -6.80
C PHE A 223 -39.47 24.98 -6.54
N ALA A 224 -39.59 26.32 -6.55
CA ALA A 224 -38.49 27.27 -6.42
C ALA A 224 -38.69 28.22 -5.23
N THR A 225 -37.62 28.48 -4.47
CA THR A 225 -37.47 29.71 -3.65
C THR A 225 -36.02 30.20 -3.72
N LYS A 226 -35.85 31.48 -4.08
CA LYS A 226 -34.60 32.21 -4.36
C LYS A 226 -33.79 32.56 -3.10
N SER A 227 -32.47 32.69 -3.24
CA SER A 227 -31.74 33.94 -2.87
C SER A 227 -30.31 34.04 -3.43
N LYS A 228 -30.09 35.13 -4.19
CA LYS A 228 -28.88 35.96 -4.41
C LYS A 228 -27.52 35.30 -4.77
N GLY A 229 -27.12 35.51 -6.02
CA GLY A 229 -25.72 35.58 -6.45
C GLY A 229 -25.32 36.98 -6.94
N ARG A 230 -24.02 37.29 -6.85
CA ARG A 230 -23.26 38.25 -7.69
C ARG A 230 -21.74 37.96 -7.52
N PRO A 231 -20.84 38.39 -8.42
CA PRO A 231 -20.17 37.49 -9.34
C PRO A 231 -18.62 37.57 -9.29
N THR A 232 -17.99 36.64 -10.00
CA THR A 232 -16.56 36.59 -10.31
C THR A 232 -16.16 37.67 -11.33
N SER A 233 -15.07 38.38 -11.04
CA SER A 233 -14.46 39.41 -11.90
C SER A 233 -13.39 38.85 -12.85
N SER A 234 -13.33 39.49 -14.02
CA SER A 234 -12.54 39.20 -15.23
C SER A 234 -11.06 39.57 -15.17
N ALA A 235 -10.33 38.97 -16.11
CA ALA A 235 -8.90 39.10 -16.40
C ALA A 235 -8.43 40.49 -16.89
N THR A 236 -7.14 40.78 -16.67
CA THR A 236 -6.36 41.76 -17.45
C THR A 236 -4.91 41.29 -17.57
N ALA A 237 -4.40 41.18 -18.80
CA ALA A 237 -2.99 40.92 -19.12
C ALA A 237 -2.37 42.13 -19.85
N PRO A 238 -1.06 42.41 -19.71
CA PRO A 238 -0.32 43.28 -20.62
C PRO A 238 0.66 42.52 -21.55
N PRO A 239 1.19 43.17 -22.60
CA PRO A 239 1.60 42.52 -23.85
C PRO A 239 3.10 42.16 -23.97
N LYS A 240 3.39 41.39 -25.02
CA LYS A 240 4.67 40.79 -25.43
C LYS A 240 5.75 41.81 -25.84
N GLY A 241 6.99 41.53 -25.45
CA GLY A 241 8.22 42.03 -26.07
C GLY A 241 9.20 40.86 -26.34
N LEU A 242 9.77 40.83 -27.55
CA LEU A 242 10.63 39.79 -28.11
C LEU A 242 12.04 39.73 -27.48
N GLY A 243 12.64 38.54 -27.41
CA GLY A 243 14.08 38.37 -27.23
C GLY A 243 14.53 36.93 -26.98
N MET A 244 15.13 36.28 -27.98
CA MET A 244 15.76 34.96 -27.86
C MET A 244 17.13 35.06 -27.17
N LYS A 245 17.42 34.20 -26.17
CA LYS A 245 18.78 33.69 -25.87
C LYS A 245 18.72 32.49 -24.91
N LEU A 246 19.10 31.32 -25.41
CA LEU A 246 19.45 30.13 -24.61
C LEU A 246 20.83 30.34 -23.97
N GLY A 247 21.03 29.86 -22.73
CA GLY A 247 22.38 29.49 -22.27
C GLY A 247 22.63 29.50 -20.76
N LYS A 248 22.64 28.28 -20.18
CA LYS A 248 23.45 27.77 -19.05
C LYS A 248 22.94 27.94 -17.60
N SER A 249 22.70 26.78 -17.00
CA SER A 249 22.54 26.50 -15.58
C SER A 249 23.84 26.71 -14.80
N GLN A 250 23.79 27.53 -13.76
CA GLN A 250 24.62 27.43 -12.55
C GLN A 250 24.25 28.62 -11.65
N ARG A 251 23.63 28.37 -10.49
CA ARG A 251 23.70 29.20 -9.25
C ARG A 251 22.62 28.79 -8.24
N THR A 252 22.85 27.68 -7.54
CA THR A 252 22.14 27.34 -6.29
C THR A 252 23.04 27.42 -5.05
N ASN A 253 24.36 27.59 -5.22
CA ASN A 253 25.32 27.66 -4.11
C ASN A 253 25.62 29.08 -3.59
N GLN A 254 25.03 30.14 -4.17
CA GLN A 254 25.34 31.52 -3.76
C GLN A 254 24.31 32.13 -2.78
N PHE A 255 23.23 31.41 -2.47
CA PHE A 255 22.19 31.85 -1.53
C PHE A 255 22.39 31.29 -0.11
N LEU A 256 22.94 30.07 -0.01
CA LEU A 256 23.26 29.41 1.26
C LEU A 256 24.49 29.99 1.97
N GLU A 257 25.43 30.58 1.23
CA GLU A 257 26.61 31.27 1.81
C GLU A 257 26.25 32.64 2.41
N SER A 258 25.24 33.33 1.87
CA SER A 258 24.81 34.64 2.38
C SER A 258 24.13 34.57 3.75
N LEU A 259 23.47 33.45 4.08
CA LEU A 259 22.88 33.21 5.40
C LEU A 259 23.92 32.78 6.45
N LYS A 260 25.13 32.38 6.03
CA LYS A 260 26.23 32.03 6.92
C LYS A 260 27.07 33.25 7.35
N ALA A 261 26.87 34.40 6.69
CA ALA A 261 27.60 35.63 6.93
C ALA A 261 26.87 36.61 7.91
N GLU A 262 25.65 36.29 8.35
CA GLU A 262 24.87 37.12 9.29
C GLU A 262 24.71 36.49 10.68
N GLY A 263 25.74 35.78 11.18
CA GLY A 263 26.04 35.72 12.62
C GLY A 263 24.96 35.23 13.61
N GLU A 264 23.95 34.47 13.19
CA GLU A 264 23.02 33.80 14.12
C GLU A 264 23.57 32.43 14.55
N VAL A 265 23.85 32.31 15.85
CA VAL A 265 24.25 31.08 16.51
C VAL A 265 23.04 30.15 16.61
N ILE A 266 22.91 29.24 15.65
CA ILE A 266 22.03 28.08 15.77
C ILE A 266 22.88 26.95 16.36
N LEU A 267 22.61 26.61 17.63
CA LEU A 267 23.11 25.40 18.25
C LEU A 267 22.65 24.21 17.40
N GLU A 268 23.59 23.50 16.80
CA GLU A 268 23.34 22.24 16.11
C GLU A 268 22.74 21.25 17.10
N ASP A 269 21.44 21.01 16.94
CA ASP A 269 20.75 19.90 17.55
C ASP A 269 21.41 18.61 17.05
N VAL A 270 21.84 17.78 17.99
CA VAL A 270 22.54 16.53 17.73
C VAL A 270 21.59 15.63 16.95
N GLN A 271 21.86 15.46 15.65
CA GLN A 271 21.24 14.42 14.85
C GLN A 271 21.32 13.09 15.63
N PRO A 272 20.18 12.44 15.95
CA PRO A 272 20.23 11.08 16.43
C PRO A 272 20.78 10.25 15.27
N LYS A 273 22.00 9.74 15.43
CA LYS A 273 22.58 8.77 14.51
C LYS A 273 21.58 7.64 14.35
N LEU A 274 21.06 7.52 13.13
CA LEU A 274 20.35 6.35 12.63
C LEU A 274 21.11 5.12 13.11
N SER A 275 20.43 4.32 13.94
CA SER A 275 20.84 2.96 14.26
C SER A 275 21.19 2.26 12.96
N GLN A 276 22.42 1.75 12.89
CA GLN A 276 22.97 1.06 11.74
C GLN A 276 21.92 0.11 11.15
N SER A 277 21.62 0.32 9.88
CA SER A 277 20.94 -0.65 9.04
C SER A 277 21.61 -2.01 9.24
N ARG A 278 20.83 -3.06 9.48
CA ARG A 278 21.29 -4.45 9.34
C ARG A 278 22.16 -4.52 8.10
N VAL A 279 23.42 -4.92 8.27
CA VAL A 279 24.32 -5.19 7.15
C VAL A 279 23.64 -6.28 6.33
N SER A 280 23.11 -5.93 5.16
CA SER A 280 22.60 -6.94 4.23
C SER A 280 23.78 -7.84 3.88
N ALA A 281 23.59 -9.15 4.06
CA ALA A 281 24.60 -10.13 3.70
C ALA A 281 25.07 -9.88 2.25
N PRO A 282 26.38 -9.99 1.97
CA PRO A 282 26.86 -9.87 0.60
C PRO A 282 26.13 -10.87 -0.30
N PRO A 283 25.85 -10.52 -1.57
CA PRO A 283 25.19 -11.45 -2.48
C PRO A 283 26.04 -12.73 -2.60
N PRO A 284 25.41 -13.91 -2.54
CA PRO A 284 26.14 -15.16 -2.60
C PRO A 284 26.91 -15.27 -3.92
N THR A 285 28.22 -15.51 -3.83
CA THR A 285 29.12 -15.69 -4.97
C THR A 285 29.20 -17.14 -5.44
N ASP A 286 28.73 -18.08 -4.62
CA ASP A 286 28.85 -19.51 -4.89
C ASP A 286 27.72 -20.01 -5.80
N PRO A 287 28.00 -20.87 -6.81
CA PRO A 287 27.01 -21.38 -7.76
C PRO A 287 25.80 -22.07 -7.11
N ILE A 288 26.04 -22.74 -5.98
CA ILE A 288 25.03 -23.42 -5.16
C ILE A 288 25.21 -22.93 -3.72
N THR A 289 24.15 -22.36 -3.15
CA THR A 289 24.13 -21.91 -1.75
C THR A 289 23.00 -22.60 -1.00
N LEU A 290 23.33 -23.22 0.14
CA LEU A 290 22.34 -23.75 1.08
C LEU A 290 22.26 -22.82 2.29
N THR A 291 21.06 -22.37 2.61
CA THR A 291 20.82 -21.50 3.76
C THR A 291 19.96 -22.23 4.78
N VAL A 292 20.48 -22.36 5.99
CA VAL A 292 19.76 -22.88 7.16
C VAL A 292 19.43 -21.70 8.06
N GLU A 293 18.14 -21.50 8.32
CA GLU A 293 17.65 -20.51 9.28
C GLU A 293 16.88 -21.25 10.38
N GLU A 294 17.23 -20.99 11.64
CA GLU A 294 16.52 -21.52 12.81
C GLU A 294 16.10 -20.37 13.73
N LYS A 295 14.83 -20.39 14.12
CA LYS A 295 14.23 -19.43 15.05
C LYS A 295 13.80 -20.17 16.31
N LEU A 296 14.49 -19.88 17.41
CA LEU A 296 14.17 -20.36 18.76
C LEU A 296 13.28 -19.34 19.48
N ASN A 297 12.10 -19.76 19.95
CA ASN A 297 11.23 -18.97 20.81
C ASN A 297 11.02 -19.74 22.12
N VAL A 298 11.52 -19.18 23.22
CA VAL A 298 11.40 -19.78 24.57
C VAL A 298 10.71 -18.79 25.51
N THR A 299 9.81 -19.31 26.33
CA THR A 299 9.20 -18.57 27.45
C THR A 299 9.38 -19.38 28.72
N LEU A 300 10.18 -18.85 29.64
CA LEU A 300 10.46 -19.47 30.93
C LEU A 300 9.56 -18.86 32.01
N LYS A 301 9.17 -19.66 33.00
CA LYS A 301 8.45 -19.22 34.19
C LYS A 301 9.43 -18.79 35.27
N ARG A 302 8.94 -18.01 36.24
CA ARG A 302 9.74 -17.48 37.36
C ARG A 302 10.27 -18.57 38.30
N ASP A 303 9.55 -19.69 38.42
CA ASP A 303 9.81 -20.79 39.36
C ASP A 303 10.75 -21.88 38.80
N GLY A 304 11.27 -21.72 37.58
CA GLY A 304 11.89 -22.81 36.84
C GLY A 304 10.81 -23.63 36.17
N GLY A 305 10.77 -23.59 34.84
CA GLY A 305 9.68 -24.16 34.06
C GLY A 305 9.63 -23.61 32.64
N VAL A 306 9.71 -24.47 31.64
CA VAL A 306 9.43 -24.09 30.25
C VAL A 306 7.92 -23.94 30.04
N SER A 307 7.45 -22.71 29.80
CA SER A 307 6.06 -22.45 29.41
C SER A 307 5.84 -22.61 27.91
N ASN A 308 6.83 -22.23 27.10
CA ASN A 308 6.81 -22.40 25.66
C ASN A 308 8.25 -22.65 25.20
N PHE A 309 8.43 -23.65 24.35
CA PHE A 309 9.67 -23.90 23.66
C PHE A 309 9.32 -24.34 22.26
N ASP A 310 9.72 -23.52 21.29
CA ASP A 310 9.38 -23.71 19.88
C ASP A 310 10.60 -23.35 19.04
N VAL A 311 11.18 -24.36 18.40
CA VAL A 311 12.20 -24.18 17.37
C VAL A 311 11.53 -24.37 16.02
N GLN A 312 11.65 -23.37 15.15
CA GLN A 312 11.22 -23.45 13.76
C GLN A 312 12.42 -23.24 12.86
N GLY A 313 12.69 -24.17 11.96
CA GLY A 313 13.79 -24.06 11.03
C GLY A 313 13.41 -24.29 9.58
N THR A 314 14.20 -23.73 8.68
CA THR A 314 14.03 -23.84 7.25
C THR A 314 15.36 -24.04 6.56
N LEU A 315 15.39 -24.94 5.59
CA LEU A 315 16.51 -25.14 4.65
C LEU A 315 16.07 -24.66 3.28
N SER A 316 16.76 -23.67 2.74
CA SER A 316 16.58 -23.19 1.37
C SER A 316 17.82 -23.42 0.52
N LEU A 317 17.59 -23.56 -0.78
CA LEU A 317 18.59 -23.82 -1.80
C LEU A 317 18.50 -22.74 -2.87
N GLN A 318 19.62 -22.08 -3.13
CA GLN A 318 19.78 -21.14 -4.21
C GLN A 318 20.79 -21.70 -5.22
N ILE A 319 20.42 -21.64 -6.49
CA ILE A 319 21.28 -22.05 -7.61
C ILE A 319 21.37 -20.87 -8.57
N LEU A 320 22.60 -20.50 -8.92
CA LEU A 320 22.90 -19.40 -9.85
C LEU A 320 22.90 -19.87 -11.30
N ASN A 321 23.52 -21.01 -11.60
CA ASN A 321 23.64 -21.52 -12.97
C ASN A 321 22.67 -22.67 -13.25
N GLN A 322 22.10 -22.71 -14.44
CA GLN A 322 21.12 -23.75 -14.81
C GLN A 322 21.76 -25.14 -14.96
N GLU A 323 23.04 -25.20 -15.29
CA GLU A 323 23.83 -26.43 -15.39
C GLU A 323 24.02 -27.14 -14.04
N ASP A 324 23.94 -26.39 -12.94
CA ASP A 324 24.07 -26.87 -11.56
C ASP A 324 22.70 -27.26 -10.96
N GLY A 325 21.64 -27.33 -11.76
CA GLY A 325 20.27 -27.55 -11.30
C GLY A 325 19.94 -28.99 -10.89
N HIS A 326 20.73 -29.98 -11.33
CA HIS A 326 20.49 -31.41 -11.05
C HIS A 326 21.26 -31.86 -9.81
N ILE A 327 20.73 -31.55 -8.64
CA ILE A 327 21.38 -31.88 -7.36
C ILE A 327 20.46 -32.68 -6.43
N GLN A 328 21.07 -33.31 -5.43
CA GLN A 328 20.39 -33.91 -4.31
C GLN A 328 21.08 -33.47 -3.03
N VAL A 329 20.30 -33.18 -1.98
CA VAL A 329 20.83 -32.71 -0.70
C VAL A 329 20.57 -33.78 0.35
N GLN A 330 21.65 -34.41 0.85
CA GLN A 330 21.58 -35.34 1.97
C GLN A 330 21.44 -34.55 3.27
N VAL A 331 20.43 -34.87 4.07
CA VAL A 331 20.26 -34.34 5.42
C VAL A 331 20.69 -35.40 6.43
N GLN A 332 21.40 -35.00 7.48
CA GLN A 332 21.65 -35.84 8.65
C GLN A 332 20.96 -35.20 9.84
N THR A 333 20.05 -35.94 10.46
CA THR A 333 19.33 -35.51 11.66
C THR A 333 19.95 -36.19 12.87
N GLY A 334 20.08 -35.47 13.99
CA GLY A 334 20.48 -36.08 15.27
C GLY A 334 19.38 -37.00 15.83
N ASP A 335 19.66 -37.62 16.97
CA ASP A 335 18.76 -38.60 17.64
C ASP A 335 17.48 -37.99 18.26
N ASN A 336 17.22 -36.71 18.00
CA ASN A 336 16.12 -35.99 18.60
C ASN A 336 14.80 -36.25 17.85
N GLN A 337 14.02 -37.20 18.37
CA GLN A 337 12.73 -37.59 17.80
C GLN A 337 11.63 -36.53 17.95
N ALA A 338 11.86 -35.45 18.70
CA ALA A 338 10.88 -34.36 18.87
C ALA A 338 10.80 -33.43 17.65
N VAL A 339 11.70 -33.59 16.67
CA VAL A 339 11.74 -32.75 15.47
C VAL A 339 10.78 -33.29 14.40
N SER A 340 9.82 -32.48 14.01
CA SER A 340 8.89 -32.79 12.92
C SER A 340 9.35 -32.14 11.61
N PHE A 341 9.51 -32.94 10.56
CA PHE A 341 9.98 -32.49 9.25
C PHE A 341 8.84 -32.39 8.22
N LYS A 342 8.88 -31.37 7.37
CA LYS A 342 7.97 -31.17 6.23
C LYS A 342 8.75 -30.76 4.99
N THR A 343 8.72 -31.61 3.97
CA THR A 343 9.34 -31.34 2.66
C THR A 343 8.42 -30.52 1.76
N HIS A 344 9.00 -29.76 0.82
CA HIS A 344 8.26 -29.03 -0.19
C HIS A 344 7.46 -29.99 -1.11
N PRO A 345 6.26 -29.62 -1.61
CA PRO A 345 5.41 -30.53 -2.41
C PRO A 345 6.04 -31.16 -3.65
N ASN A 346 7.04 -30.50 -4.23
CA ASN A 346 7.78 -30.97 -5.40
C ASN A 346 8.91 -31.96 -5.07
N MET A 347 9.18 -32.22 -3.78
CA MET A 347 10.21 -33.16 -3.32
C MET A 347 9.70 -34.59 -3.31
N ASN A 348 10.60 -35.53 -3.56
CA ASN A 348 10.35 -36.95 -3.39
C ASN A 348 10.28 -37.26 -1.88
N LYS A 349 9.07 -37.56 -1.39
CA LYS A 349 8.83 -37.82 0.03
C LYS A 349 9.35 -39.18 0.48
N GLU A 350 9.33 -40.18 -0.40
CA GLU A 350 9.79 -41.54 -0.10
C GLU A 350 11.31 -41.55 0.05
N LEU A 351 12.00 -40.84 -0.84
CA LEU A 351 13.46 -40.68 -0.79
C LEU A 351 13.91 -39.97 0.50
N PHE A 352 13.18 -38.94 0.93
CA PHE A 352 13.47 -38.28 2.21
C PHE A 352 13.11 -39.16 3.41
N ALA A 353 12.00 -39.90 3.37
CA ALA A 353 11.56 -40.73 4.48
C ALA A 353 12.48 -41.94 4.75
N ASN A 354 13.06 -42.52 3.69
CA ASN A 354 13.93 -43.69 3.82
C ASN A 354 15.40 -43.31 4.03
N ASP A 355 15.89 -42.35 3.22
CA ASP A 355 17.33 -42.08 3.11
C ASP A 355 17.71 -40.67 3.57
N TYR A 356 16.76 -39.82 3.99
CA TYR A 356 16.96 -38.40 4.31
C TYR A 356 17.56 -37.57 3.16
N ILE A 357 17.31 -37.98 1.92
CA ILE A 357 17.77 -37.26 0.73
C ILE A 357 16.64 -36.38 0.17
N LEU A 358 16.94 -35.09 0.01
CA LEU A 358 16.08 -34.10 -0.63
C LEU A 358 16.40 -34.04 -2.13
N GLY A 359 15.49 -34.57 -2.94
CA GLY A 359 15.52 -34.48 -4.40
C GLY A 359 14.13 -34.20 -4.96
N LEU A 360 14.06 -33.64 -6.17
CA LEU A 360 12.80 -33.45 -6.90
C LEU A 360 12.14 -34.81 -7.22
N LYS A 361 10.81 -34.81 -7.33
CA LYS A 361 10.04 -36.00 -7.75
C LYS A 361 10.42 -36.48 -9.15
N ASP A 362 10.75 -35.55 -10.04
CA ASP A 362 11.24 -35.84 -11.38
C ASP A 362 12.77 -35.64 -11.40
N PRO A 363 13.55 -36.72 -11.53
CA PRO A 363 15.02 -36.65 -11.56
C PRO A 363 15.58 -35.88 -12.76
N ASN A 364 14.82 -35.77 -13.86
CA ASN A 364 15.27 -35.08 -15.06
C ASN A 364 15.02 -33.57 -14.98
N ARG A 365 14.21 -33.12 -14.01
CA ARG A 365 13.90 -31.71 -13.82
C ARG A 365 14.96 -31.05 -12.94
N PRO A 366 15.63 -29.97 -13.40
CA PRO A 366 16.51 -29.20 -12.55
C PRO A 366 15.73 -28.38 -11.51
N PHE A 367 16.35 -28.12 -10.36
CA PHE A 367 15.90 -27.08 -9.45
C PHE A 367 15.88 -25.71 -10.16
N PRO A 368 14.89 -24.84 -9.86
CA PRO A 368 14.79 -23.56 -10.54
C PRO A 368 15.93 -22.64 -10.11
N THR A 369 16.54 -21.96 -11.08
CA THR A 369 17.53 -20.91 -10.82
C THR A 369 16.82 -19.62 -10.39
N GLY A 370 17.40 -18.91 -9.42
CA GLY A 370 16.80 -17.68 -8.91
C GLY A 370 16.93 -16.53 -9.91
N GLN A 371 15.86 -15.78 -10.15
CA GLN A 371 16.01 -14.38 -10.57
C GLN A 371 16.43 -13.57 -9.35
N ALA A 372 17.25 -12.54 -9.54
CA ALA A 372 17.84 -11.68 -8.51
C ALA A 372 16.84 -10.96 -7.56
N SER A 373 15.54 -11.23 -7.67
CA SER A 373 14.46 -10.69 -6.82
C SER A 373 14.08 -11.57 -5.62
N ASP A 374 14.37 -12.88 -5.64
CA ASP A 374 14.10 -13.79 -4.51
C ASP A 374 15.41 -14.17 -3.80
N ALA A 375 15.90 -13.25 -2.96
CA ALA A 375 17.15 -13.40 -2.21
C ALA A 375 17.19 -14.61 -1.23
N ALA A 376 16.07 -15.32 -1.03
CA ALA A 376 15.94 -16.43 -0.09
C ALA A 376 16.08 -17.84 -0.72
N GLY A 377 16.11 -17.95 -2.05
CA GLY A 377 16.16 -19.24 -2.74
C GLY A 377 14.90 -20.10 -2.59
N VAL A 378 14.96 -21.35 -3.04
CA VAL A 378 13.86 -22.33 -2.99
C VAL A 378 13.85 -23.04 -1.64
N GLY A 379 12.76 -22.95 -0.88
CA GLY A 379 12.61 -23.70 0.36
C GLY A 379 12.45 -25.21 0.12
N LEU A 380 13.38 -26.02 0.61
CA LEU A 380 13.39 -27.48 0.44
C LEU A 380 12.68 -28.21 1.57
N LEU A 381 13.03 -27.85 2.80
CA LEU A 381 12.65 -28.55 4.03
C LEU A 381 12.34 -27.54 5.12
N LYS A 382 11.28 -27.79 5.88
CA LYS A 382 10.94 -27.05 7.10
C LYS A 382 10.87 -28.02 8.27
N TRP A 383 11.35 -27.62 9.43
CA TRP A 383 11.19 -28.40 10.65
C TRP A 383 10.64 -27.56 11.79
N ARG A 384 9.97 -28.26 12.71
CA ARG A 384 9.47 -27.68 13.95
C ARG A 384 9.68 -28.66 15.09
N MET A 385 10.19 -28.16 16.20
CA MET A 385 10.36 -28.90 17.44
C MET A 385 9.69 -28.16 18.59
N GLN A 386 8.94 -28.89 19.39
CA GLN A 386 8.34 -28.41 20.63
C GLN A 386 8.76 -29.33 21.76
N SER A 387 9.07 -28.73 22.91
CA SER A 387 9.51 -29.48 24.09
C SER A 387 8.98 -28.82 25.37
N THR A 388 8.92 -29.60 26.44
CA THR A 388 8.71 -29.11 27.81
C THR A 388 9.94 -29.37 28.68
N ASP A 389 10.99 -29.95 28.11
CA ASP A 389 12.23 -30.24 28.81
C ASP A 389 13.11 -28.98 28.92
N GLU A 390 13.47 -28.63 30.15
CA GLU A 390 14.35 -27.50 30.48
C GLU A 390 15.78 -27.72 30.00
N SER A 391 16.24 -28.97 29.90
CA SER A 391 17.61 -29.29 29.50
C SER A 391 17.95 -28.83 28.07
N MET A 392 16.91 -28.64 27.24
CA MET A 392 17.01 -28.21 25.86
C MET A 392 17.20 -26.70 25.68
N VAL A 393 17.09 -25.92 26.76
CA VAL A 393 17.24 -24.46 26.70
C VAL A 393 18.75 -24.11 26.65
N PRO A 394 19.22 -23.41 25.59
CA PRO A 394 20.64 -23.13 25.43
C PRO A 394 21.15 -22.05 26.39
N LEU A 395 20.30 -21.07 26.73
CA LEU A 395 20.61 -19.97 27.64
C LEU A 395 19.46 -19.80 28.64
N THR A 396 19.75 -20.04 29.91
CA THR A 396 18.83 -19.83 31.01
C THR A 396 19.09 -18.44 31.60
N ILE A 397 18.03 -17.65 31.78
CA ILE A 397 18.10 -16.33 32.42
C ILE A 397 17.18 -16.34 33.63
N ASN A 398 17.79 -16.24 34.81
CA ASN A 398 17.09 -16.15 36.09
C ASN A 398 17.02 -14.70 36.53
N CYS A 399 15.83 -14.28 36.97
CA CYS A 399 15.58 -12.92 37.41
C CYS A 399 14.88 -12.92 38.77
N TRP A 400 15.54 -12.35 39.77
CA TRP A 400 15.11 -12.31 41.17
C TRP A 400 14.74 -10.87 41.57
N PRO A 401 13.48 -10.45 41.39
CA PRO A 401 13.01 -9.18 41.92
C PRO A 401 12.71 -9.30 43.42
N SER A 402 13.31 -8.43 44.21
CA SER A 402 13.15 -8.32 45.67
C SER A 402 12.72 -6.90 46.03
N SER A 403 11.54 -6.75 46.63
CA SER A 403 11.05 -5.46 47.12
C SER A 403 11.42 -5.28 48.59
N SER A 404 12.13 -4.21 48.93
CA SER A 404 12.40 -3.80 50.30
C SER A 404 11.92 -2.36 50.50
N GLY A 405 10.78 -2.19 51.19
CA GLY A 405 10.17 -0.87 51.38
C GLY A 405 9.76 -0.20 50.07
N ASN A 406 10.30 1.00 49.80
CA ASN A 406 10.07 1.76 48.56
C ASN A 406 11.05 1.42 47.42
N GLU A 407 12.00 0.52 47.65
CA GLU A 407 13.02 0.17 46.67
C GLU A 407 12.80 -1.26 46.14
N THR A 408 12.94 -1.42 44.82
CA THR A 408 12.90 -2.73 44.17
C THR A 408 14.29 -3.06 43.64
N TYR A 409 14.85 -4.15 44.12
CA TYR A 409 16.12 -4.71 43.69
C TYR A 409 15.86 -5.82 42.70
N VAL A 410 16.57 -5.82 41.58
CA VAL A 410 16.48 -6.89 40.57
C VAL A 410 17.87 -7.46 40.39
N SER A 411 18.04 -8.75 40.68
CA SER A 411 19.25 -9.50 40.34
C SER A 411 18.95 -10.38 39.13
N ILE A 412 19.84 -10.35 38.14
CA ILE A 412 19.72 -11.14 36.92
C ILE A 412 20.99 -11.97 36.79
N GLU A 413 20.80 -13.27 36.64
CA GLU A 413 21.86 -14.25 36.44
C GLU A 413 21.57 -15.00 35.15
N TYR A 414 22.60 -15.28 34.36
CA TYR A 414 22.47 -16.07 33.15
C TYR A 414 23.44 -17.24 33.17
N GLU A 415 22.98 -18.38 32.66
CA GLU A 415 23.76 -19.61 32.59
C GLU A 415 23.55 -20.24 31.21
N ALA A 416 24.65 -20.59 30.53
CA ALA A 416 24.62 -21.26 29.25
C ALA A 416 24.87 -22.75 29.45
N SER A 417 24.03 -23.60 28.86
CA SER A 417 24.19 -25.07 28.95
C SER A 417 25.33 -25.60 28.07
N SER A 418 25.77 -24.81 27.10
CA SER A 418 26.87 -25.13 26.20
C SER A 418 27.73 -23.89 25.92
N MET A 419 29.00 -24.08 25.54
CA MET A 419 29.84 -22.96 25.12
C MET A 419 29.40 -22.47 23.74
N PHE A 420 28.92 -21.23 23.68
CA PHE A 420 28.70 -20.50 22.44
C PHE A 420 29.16 -19.04 22.62
N ASP A 421 29.64 -18.42 21.55
CA ASP A 421 30.06 -17.02 21.52
C ASP A 421 28.92 -16.16 20.95
N LEU A 422 28.20 -15.44 21.81
CA LEU A 422 27.17 -14.49 21.37
C LEU A 422 27.76 -13.08 21.28
N GLN A 423 27.58 -12.46 20.12
CA GLN A 423 27.95 -11.07 19.90
C GLN A 423 26.69 -10.19 19.87
N ASN A 424 26.83 -8.94 20.30
CA ASN A 424 25.73 -7.97 20.36
C ASN A 424 24.53 -8.44 21.19
N VAL A 425 24.79 -9.07 22.34
CA VAL A 425 23.74 -9.51 23.27
C VAL A 425 23.03 -8.30 23.87
N VAL A 426 21.70 -8.27 23.75
CA VAL A 426 20.85 -7.25 24.34
C VAL A 426 19.83 -7.91 25.26
N ILE A 427 19.95 -7.66 26.56
CA ILE A 427 18.97 -8.07 27.56
C ILE A 427 18.08 -6.87 27.88
N SER A 428 16.81 -6.94 27.52
CA SER A 428 15.83 -5.89 27.80
C SER A 428 15.08 -6.19 29.09
N VAL A 429 15.26 -5.33 30.10
CA VAL A 429 14.58 -5.45 31.40
C VAL A 429 13.46 -4.41 31.46
N PRO A 430 12.19 -4.81 31.50
CA PRO A 430 11.09 -3.86 31.64
C PRO A 430 11.12 -3.25 33.04
N LEU A 431 11.11 -1.92 33.10
CA LEU A 431 11.06 -1.17 34.36
C LEU A 431 9.66 -0.54 34.52
N PRO A 432 9.16 -0.39 35.77
CA PRO A 432 7.98 0.41 36.02
C PRO A 432 8.23 1.87 35.60
N ALA A 433 7.17 2.67 35.47
CA ALA A 433 7.27 4.09 35.14
C ALA A 433 7.97 4.85 36.29
N LEU A 434 9.30 4.92 36.23
CA LEU A 434 10.13 5.60 37.23
C LEU A 434 10.35 7.06 36.79
N ARG A 435 10.35 7.98 37.78
CA ARG A 435 10.76 9.38 37.56
C ARG A 435 12.28 9.55 37.45
N GLU A 436 13.03 8.59 37.99
CA GLU A 436 14.50 8.61 38.07
C GLU A 436 15.06 7.32 37.46
N ALA A 437 16.26 7.41 36.88
CA ALA A 437 16.92 6.25 36.29
C ALA A 437 17.28 5.21 37.38
N PRO A 438 17.21 3.90 37.06
CA PRO A 438 17.57 2.86 38.03
C PRO A 438 19.06 2.94 38.38
N SER A 439 19.40 2.66 39.65
CA SER A 439 20.79 2.52 40.07
C SER A 439 21.33 1.13 39.73
N VAL A 440 22.33 1.05 38.84
CA VAL A 440 23.03 -0.21 38.50
C VAL A 440 24.22 -0.39 39.44
N ARG A 441 24.22 -1.47 40.24
CA ARG A 441 25.31 -1.77 41.19
C ARG A 441 26.49 -2.50 40.54
N GLN A 442 26.19 -3.54 39.76
CA GLN A 442 27.16 -4.39 39.08
C GLN A 442 26.58 -4.80 37.73
N ILE A 443 27.41 -4.83 36.69
CA ILE A 443 27.03 -5.24 35.35
C ILE A 443 28.21 -5.85 34.61
N ASP A 444 27.94 -6.91 33.87
CA ASP A 444 28.84 -7.48 32.88
C ASP A 444 28.46 -6.93 31.51
N GLY A 445 29.17 -5.88 31.06
CA GLY A 445 28.94 -5.18 29.80
C GLY A 445 28.49 -3.72 29.95
N GLU A 446 27.85 -3.17 28.92
CA GLU A 446 27.29 -1.81 28.92
C GLU A 446 25.80 -1.83 29.23
N TRP A 447 25.30 -0.82 29.94
CA TRP A 447 23.86 -0.57 30.08
C TRP A 447 23.47 0.77 29.50
N ARG A 448 22.22 0.84 29.02
CA ARG A 448 21.57 2.08 28.60
C ARG A 448 20.12 2.04 29.09
N CYS A 449 19.67 3.13 29.70
CA CYS A 449 18.27 3.31 30.05
C CYS A 449 17.65 4.30 29.05
N GLY A 450 16.66 3.84 28.29
CA GLY A 450 15.92 4.65 27.34
C GLY A 450 14.51 4.10 27.18
N LEU A 451 13.59 4.94 26.68
CA LEU A 451 12.27 4.49 26.26
C LEU A 451 12.42 3.61 25.02
N HIS A 452 12.64 2.32 25.21
CA HIS A 452 12.71 1.37 24.12
C HIS A 452 11.29 0.98 23.72
N PHE A 453 10.77 1.61 22.67
CA PHE A 453 9.68 1.02 21.91
C PHE A 453 10.27 -0.19 21.18
N PRO A 454 9.82 -1.44 21.44
CA PRO A 454 10.34 -2.59 20.73
C PRO A 454 10.07 -2.41 19.24
N SER A 455 11.14 -2.28 18.47
CA SER A 455 11.08 -2.34 17.00
C SER A 455 10.61 -3.73 16.61
N SER A 456 9.42 -3.79 16.03
CA SER A 456 8.80 -4.98 15.43
C SER A 456 9.57 -5.53 14.24
#